data_AF-A0A4K7HIL2-F1
#
_entry.id   AF-A0A4K7HIL2-F1
#
_cell.length_a   1.000
_cell.length_b   1.000
_cell.length_c   1.000
_cell.angle_alpha   90.00
_cell.angle_beta   90.00
_cell.angle_gamma   90.00
#
_symmetry.space_group_name_H-M   'P 1'
#
loop_
_entity.id
_entity.type
_entity.pdbx_description
1 polymer ?
#
loop_
_entity_poly.entity_id
_entity_poly.type
_entity_poly.pdbx_seq_one_letter_code
_entity_poly.pdbx_strand_id
1 'polypeptide(L)'
;MKLLHTKSIRDCTELEEVIHQAEVERIAETIASLPNYDCEIEVTFEDDYHQEMNVPLVYESNLHRFFEFMETQDLKNGVDSYLAEENHLVFRAFGQHYMANGKDDLLTTRITVKSFGEGRTPIDMSKVFTPLTQKLPKDLSV
;
A
#
# COMPACT_ATOMS: atom_id res chain seq x y z
N MET A 1 -3.22 -1.50 11.59
CA MET A 1 -2.58 -2.07 10.37
C MET A 1 -1.14 -2.46 10.67
N LYS A 2 -0.62 -3.51 10.04
CA LYS A 2 0.78 -3.97 10.16
C LYS A 2 1.54 -3.64 8.88
N LEU A 3 2.63 -2.89 8.98
CA LEU A 3 3.49 -2.57 7.83
C LEU A 3 4.12 -3.86 7.28
N LEU A 4 4.10 -4.02 5.95
CA LEU A 4 4.71 -5.16 5.27
C LEU A 4 6.19 -4.94 4.93
N HIS A 5 6.59 -3.68 4.83
CA HIS A 5 7.97 -3.24 4.64
C HIS A 5 8.78 -3.31 5.92
N THR A 6 10.10 -3.37 5.79
CA THR A 6 11.00 -3.24 6.94
C THR A 6 10.94 -1.85 7.58
N LYS A 7 10.67 -0.82 6.77
CA LYS A 7 10.56 0.58 7.18
C LYS A 7 9.61 1.32 6.24
N SER A 8 8.88 2.32 6.75
CA SER A 8 8.05 3.18 5.89
C SER A 8 8.94 3.98 4.96
N ILE A 9 8.52 4.17 3.71
CA ILE A 9 9.24 4.99 2.74
C ILE A 9 9.50 6.41 3.26
N ARG A 10 8.60 6.94 4.10
CA ARG A 10 8.71 8.27 4.70
C ARG A 10 9.87 8.42 5.67
N ASP A 11 10.34 7.32 6.22
CA ASP A 11 11.43 7.28 7.19
C ASP A 11 12.74 6.74 6.59
N CYS A 12 12.74 6.36 5.31
CA CYS A 12 13.90 5.84 4.62
C CYS A 12 14.95 6.93 4.37
N THR A 13 16.22 6.56 4.52
CA THR A 13 17.35 7.21 3.87
C THR A 13 17.43 6.77 2.41
N GLU A 14 18.18 7.48 1.57
CA GLU A 14 18.37 7.13 0.14
C GLU A 14 18.77 5.66 -0.09
N LEU A 15 19.61 5.08 0.79
CA LEU A 15 19.99 3.67 0.71
C LEU A 15 18.86 2.72 1.13
N GLU A 16 18.08 3.09 2.14
CA GLU A 16 16.92 2.31 2.58
C GLU A 16 15.77 2.38 1.57
N GLU A 17 15.67 3.45 0.77
CA GLU A 17 14.70 3.55 -0.33
C GLU A 17 14.91 2.46 -1.38
N VAL A 18 16.17 2.12 -1.69
CA VAL A 18 16.48 1.02 -2.62
C VAL A 18 15.99 -0.33 -2.07
N ILE A 19 16.16 -0.56 -0.77
CA ILE A 19 15.64 -1.76 -0.10
C ILE A 19 14.12 -1.74 -0.13
N HIS A 20 13.50 -0.62 0.23
CA HIS A 20 12.05 -0.45 0.23
C HIS A 20 11.45 -0.71 -1.15
N GLN A 21 12.08 -0.20 -2.22
CA GLN A 21 11.64 -0.42 -3.59
C GLN A 21 11.69 -1.91 -3.97
N ALA A 22 12.76 -2.63 -3.60
CA ALA A 22 12.82 -4.08 -3.81
C ALA A 22 11.73 -4.83 -3.03
N GLU A 23 11.33 -4.34 -1.86
CA GLU A 23 10.22 -4.90 -1.09
C GLU A 23 8.86 -4.65 -1.77
N VAL A 24 8.65 -3.46 -2.33
CA VAL A 24 7.46 -3.12 -3.15
C VAL A 24 7.36 -4.07 -4.34
N GLU A 25 8.46 -4.27 -5.08
CA GLU A 25 8.52 -5.19 -6.23
C GLU A 25 8.19 -6.62 -5.82
N ARG A 26 8.74 -7.11 -4.70
CA ARG A 26 8.43 -8.44 -4.18
C ARG A 26 6.95 -8.61 -3.82
N ILE A 27 6.34 -7.57 -3.23
CA ILE A 27 4.90 -7.57 -2.94
C ILE A 27 4.10 -7.62 -4.25
N ALA A 28 4.53 -6.87 -5.27
CA ALA A 28 3.89 -6.88 -6.59
C ALA A 28 3.96 -8.23 -7.30
N GLU A 29 5.13 -8.86 -7.30
CA GLU A 29 5.33 -10.22 -7.81
C GLU A 29 4.45 -11.23 -7.06
N THR A 30 4.35 -11.11 -5.74
CA THR A 30 3.49 -11.97 -4.93
C THR A 30 2.03 -11.81 -5.34
N ILE A 31 1.55 -10.57 -5.49
CA ILE A 31 0.19 -10.27 -5.96
C ILE A 31 -0.06 -10.86 -7.36
N ALA A 32 0.88 -10.69 -8.29
CA ALA A 32 0.77 -11.24 -9.64
C ALA A 32 0.74 -12.78 -9.67
N SER A 33 1.34 -13.45 -8.67
CA SER A 33 1.32 -14.91 -8.54
C SER A 33 0.03 -15.48 -7.97
N LEU A 34 -0.81 -14.65 -7.34
CA LEU A 34 -2.09 -15.06 -6.78
C LEU A 34 -3.13 -15.29 -7.88
N PRO A 35 -4.19 -16.08 -7.61
CA PRO A 35 -5.38 -16.08 -8.48
C PRO A 35 -5.92 -14.66 -8.69
N ASN A 36 -6.49 -14.42 -9.87
CA ASN A 36 -7.10 -13.12 -10.19
C ASN A 36 -8.45 -12.95 -9.46
N TYR A 37 -8.39 -12.70 -8.16
CA TYR A 37 -9.56 -12.53 -7.31
C TYR A 37 -10.40 -11.33 -7.75
N ASP A 38 -11.72 -11.43 -7.57
CA ASP A 38 -12.59 -10.26 -7.61
C ASP A 38 -12.22 -9.34 -6.45
N CYS A 39 -12.21 -8.04 -6.69
CA CYS A 39 -11.78 -7.05 -5.71
C CYS A 39 -12.79 -5.90 -5.58
N GLU A 40 -12.98 -5.45 -4.35
CA GLU A 40 -13.49 -4.12 -4.04
C GLU A 40 -12.29 -3.27 -3.59
N ILE A 41 -12.06 -2.18 -4.31
CA ILE A 41 -10.98 -1.22 -4.02
C ILE A 41 -11.62 0.03 -3.43
N GLU A 42 -11.30 0.31 -2.17
CA GLU A 42 -11.77 1.48 -1.44
C GLU A 42 -10.65 2.51 -1.30
N VAL A 43 -10.91 3.74 -1.75
CA VAL A 43 -9.97 4.86 -1.70
C VAL A 43 -10.48 5.89 -0.71
N THR A 44 -9.61 6.24 0.22
CA THR A 44 -9.84 7.28 1.24
C THR A 44 -8.62 8.18 1.31
N PHE A 45 -8.82 9.40 1.78
CA PHE A 45 -7.73 10.33 2.07
C PHE A 45 -7.42 10.30 3.56
N GLU A 46 -6.18 10.57 3.93
CA GLU A 46 -5.71 10.59 5.32
C GLU A 46 -5.17 11.97 5.74
N ASP A 47 -5.05 12.91 4.80
CA ASP A 47 -4.70 14.31 5.09
C ASP A 47 -5.94 15.19 5.26
N ASP A 48 -5.85 16.17 6.17
CA ASP A 48 -6.99 16.96 6.66
C ASP A 48 -7.81 17.59 5.51
N TYR A 49 -7.13 18.24 4.56
CA TYR A 49 -7.80 18.97 3.49
C TYR A 49 -8.53 18.02 2.53
N HIS A 50 -7.89 16.95 2.06
CA HIS A 50 -8.56 16.05 1.11
C HIS A 50 -9.62 15.18 1.78
N GLN A 51 -9.48 14.88 3.08
CA GLN A 51 -10.53 14.24 3.87
C GLN A 51 -11.80 15.09 3.95
N GLU A 52 -11.69 16.39 4.15
CA GLU A 52 -12.84 17.30 4.20
C GLU A 52 -13.48 17.50 2.82
N MET A 53 -12.67 17.51 1.76
CA MET A 53 -13.10 17.87 0.41
C MET A 53 -13.64 16.70 -0.42
N ASN A 54 -13.39 15.46 0.01
CA ASN A 54 -13.73 14.26 -0.78
C ASN A 54 -14.52 13.25 0.04
N VAL A 55 -15.28 12.42 -0.66
CA VAL A 55 -15.93 11.24 -0.09
C VAL A 55 -15.13 9.98 -0.46
N PRO A 56 -15.17 8.91 0.36
CA PRO A 56 -14.59 7.62 -0.01
C PRO A 56 -15.10 7.13 -1.37
N LEU A 57 -14.20 6.63 -2.20
CA LEU A 57 -14.52 6.07 -3.51
C LEU A 57 -14.39 4.55 -3.46
N VAL A 58 -15.31 3.84 -4.11
CA VAL A 58 -15.32 2.37 -4.14
C VAL A 58 -15.39 1.91 -5.59
N TYR A 59 -14.50 1.00 -5.97
CA TYR A 59 -14.39 0.45 -7.31
C TYR A 59 -14.47 -1.07 -7.28
N GLU A 60 -15.26 -1.65 -8.17
CA GLU A 60 -15.19 -3.09 -8.45
C GLU A 60 -14.11 -3.34 -9.51
N SER A 61 -13.22 -4.28 -9.23
CA SER A 61 -12.10 -4.64 -10.11
C SER A 61 -11.69 -6.09 -9.86
N ASN A 62 -10.50 -6.45 -10.33
CA ASN A 62 -9.86 -7.71 -10.01
C ASN A 62 -8.39 -7.49 -9.60
N LEU A 63 -7.81 -8.46 -8.90
CA LEU A 63 -6.50 -8.32 -8.27
C LEU A 63 -5.38 -8.05 -9.28
N HIS A 64 -5.43 -8.66 -10.47
CA HIS A 64 -4.38 -8.48 -11.48
C HIS A 64 -4.38 -7.11 -12.14
N ARG A 65 -5.48 -6.35 -12.06
CA ARG A 65 -5.55 -4.96 -12.52
C ARG A 65 -5.22 -3.94 -11.42
N PHE A 66 -4.84 -4.41 -10.24
CA PHE A 66 -4.51 -3.53 -9.13
C PHE A 66 -3.34 -2.58 -9.46
N PHE A 67 -2.32 -3.04 -10.17
CA PHE A 67 -1.19 -2.17 -10.53
C PHE A 67 -1.57 -1.12 -11.58
N GLU A 68 -2.43 -1.47 -12.57
CA GLU A 68 -3.03 -0.48 -13.47
C GLU A 68 -3.80 0.59 -12.69
N PHE A 69 -4.51 0.19 -11.63
CA PHE A 69 -5.20 1.13 -10.75
C PHE A 69 -4.22 2.02 -9.98
N MET A 70 -3.16 1.45 -9.41
CA MET A 70 -2.16 2.22 -8.66
C MET A 70 -1.44 3.27 -9.52
N GLU A 71 -1.21 3.01 -10.81
CA GLU A 71 -0.64 3.99 -11.76
C GLU A 71 -1.50 5.26 -11.91
N THR A 72 -2.79 5.21 -11.56
CA THR A 72 -3.68 6.38 -11.57
C THR A 72 -3.58 7.24 -10.29
N GLN A 73 -2.89 6.75 -9.26
CA GLN A 73 -2.77 7.40 -7.96
C GLN A 73 -1.54 8.32 -7.93
N ASP A 74 -1.58 9.37 -7.09
CA ASP A 74 -0.39 10.18 -6.82
C ASP A 74 0.50 9.46 -5.81
N LEU A 75 1.62 8.93 -6.31
CA LEU A 75 2.62 8.15 -5.55
C LEU A 75 4.02 8.74 -5.69
N LYS A 76 4.13 10.05 -5.96
CA LYS A 76 5.41 10.75 -6.17
C LYS A 76 6.42 10.57 -5.04
N ASN A 77 5.93 10.42 -3.81
CA ASN A 77 6.75 10.24 -2.62
C ASN A 77 6.70 8.79 -2.09
N GLY A 78 6.38 7.83 -2.97
CA GLY A 78 6.40 6.40 -2.71
C GLY A 78 5.08 5.83 -2.19
N VAL A 79 5.13 4.56 -1.83
CA VAL A 79 3.98 3.80 -1.34
C VAL A 79 4.41 2.82 -0.26
N ASP A 80 3.65 2.76 0.82
CA ASP A 80 3.77 1.68 1.81
C ASP A 80 2.63 0.67 1.63
N SER A 81 2.93 -0.60 1.87
CA SER A 81 1.97 -1.72 1.89
C SER A 81 1.77 -2.22 3.32
N TYR A 82 0.53 -2.56 3.66
CA TYR A 82 0.10 -2.99 4.98
C TYR A 82 -0.88 -4.16 4.92
N LEU A 83 -0.97 -4.89 6.03
CA LEU A 83 -2.13 -5.72 6.36
C LEU A 83 -3.07 -4.97 7.31
N ALA A 84 -4.34 -4.87 6.93
CA ALA A 84 -5.42 -4.42 7.80
C ALA A 84 -5.67 -5.41 8.96
N GLU A 85 -6.40 -4.98 9.98
CA GLU A 85 -6.78 -5.85 11.10
C GLU A 85 -7.76 -6.95 10.65
N GLU A 86 -8.56 -6.64 9.64
CA GLU A 86 -9.47 -7.54 8.92
C GLU A 86 -8.75 -8.40 7.87
N ASN A 87 -7.41 -8.39 7.84
CA ASN A 87 -6.55 -9.14 6.92
C ASN A 87 -6.70 -8.80 5.43
N HIS A 88 -7.11 -7.57 5.11
CA HIS A 88 -7.05 -7.02 3.76
C HIS A 88 -5.69 -6.40 3.45
N LEU A 89 -5.32 -6.32 2.17
CA LEU A 89 -4.18 -5.51 1.74
C LEU A 89 -4.58 -4.04 1.76
N VAL A 90 -3.68 -3.19 2.25
CA VAL A 90 -3.83 -1.74 2.22
C VAL A 90 -2.56 -1.11 1.70
N PHE A 91 -2.69 -0.14 0.82
CA PHE A 91 -1.59 0.65 0.29
C PHE A 91 -1.79 2.10 0.70
N ARG A 92 -0.74 2.72 1.22
CA ARG A 92 -0.70 4.15 1.51
C ARG A 92 0.20 4.81 0.50
N ALA A 93 -0.39 5.50 -0.47
CA ALA A 93 0.32 6.26 -1.47
C ALA A 93 0.59 7.67 -0.95
N PHE A 94 1.84 8.10 -1.06
CA PHE A 94 2.28 9.42 -0.68
C PHE A 94 2.42 10.26 -1.95
N GLY A 95 1.46 11.15 -2.17
CA GLY A 95 1.39 12.00 -3.34
C GLY A 95 2.25 13.25 -3.21
N GLN A 96 1.93 14.29 -3.97
CA GLN A 96 2.64 15.56 -3.91
C GLN A 96 2.43 16.34 -2.59
N HIS A 97 3.42 17.14 -2.23
CA HIS A 97 3.26 18.20 -1.24
C HIS A 97 2.32 19.28 -1.77
N TYR A 98 1.52 19.86 -0.88
CA TYR A 98 0.62 20.95 -1.20
C TYR A 98 0.52 21.95 -0.04
N MET A 99 0.06 23.17 -0.34
CA MET A 99 -0.21 24.21 0.63
C MET A 99 -1.71 24.49 0.66
N ALA A 100 -2.37 24.26 1.79
CA ALA A 100 -3.77 24.60 1.99
C ALA A 100 -3.96 25.27 3.35
N ASN A 101 -4.78 26.32 3.41
CA ASN A 101 -5.05 27.06 4.66
C ASN A 101 -3.79 27.53 5.42
N GLY A 102 -2.70 27.78 4.69
CA GLY A 102 -1.41 28.19 5.27
C GLY A 102 -0.60 27.06 5.91
N LYS A 103 -1.00 25.80 5.72
CA LYS A 103 -0.29 24.59 6.17
C LYS A 103 0.33 23.88 4.96
N ASP A 104 1.61 23.55 5.07
CA ASP A 104 2.26 22.58 4.17
C ASP A 104 1.85 21.18 4.63
N ASP A 105 1.33 20.38 3.71
CA ASP A 105 0.91 19.02 3.97
C ASP A 105 1.21 18.11 2.78
N LEU A 106 1.03 16.81 2.98
CA LEU A 106 1.32 15.77 2.00
C LEU A 106 0.02 15.03 1.65
N LEU A 107 -0.32 14.99 0.37
CA LEU A 107 -1.45 14.19 -0.10
C LEU A 107 -1.20 12.72 0.29
N THR A 108 -2.05 12.19 1.17
CA THR A 108 -1.89 10.81 1.67
C THR A 108 -3.15 10.04 1.35
N THR A 109 -3.05 9.10 0.41
CA THR A 109 -4.18 8.30 -0.04
C THR A 109 -4.05 6.89 0.52
N ARG A 110 -5.11 6.40 1.17
CA ARG A 110 -5.23 5.02 1.61
C ARG A 110 -6.13 4.25 0.64
N ILE A 111 -5.57 3.19 0.05
CA ILE A 111 -6.22 2.28 -0.88
C ILE A 111 -6.35 0.91 -0.19
N THR A 112 -7.57 0.48 0.11
CA THR A 112 -7.86 -0.83 0.71
C THR A 112 -8.35 -1.79 -0.37
N VAL A 113 -7.70 -2.95 -0.50
CA VAL A 113 -8.05 -3.99 -1.48
C VAL A 113 -8.69 -5.17 -0.76
N LYS A 114 -10.01 -5.29 -0.89
CA LYS A 114 -10.77 -6.43 -0.37
C LYS A 114 -10.90 -7.46 -1.50
N SER A 115 -10.22 -8.59 -1.38
CA SER A 115 -10.29 -9.65 -2.40
C SER A 115 -11.26 -10.75 -2.02
N PHE A 116 -11.91 -11.32 -3.02
CA PHE A 116 -12.94 -12.32 -2.87
C PHE A 116 -12.69 -13.53 -3.78
N GLY A 117 -12.86 -14.73 -3.22
CA GLY A 117 -12.91 -15.97 -3.97
C GLY A 117 -14.32 -16.31 -4.44
N GLU A 118 -14.52 -17.58 -4.80
CA GLU A 118 -15.82 -18.08 -5.25
C GLU A 118 -16.94 -17.78 -4.25
N GLY A 119 -18.10 -17.35 -4.76
CA GLY A 119 -19.27 -16.97 -3.94
C GLY A 119 -19.08 -15.71 -3.10
N ARG A 120 -18.13 -14.83 -3.45
CA ARG A 120 -17.74 -13.63 -2.69
C ARG A 120 -17.19 -13.93 -1.29
N THR A 121 -16.56 -15.09 -1.12
CA THR A 121 -15.90 -15.45 0.14
C THR A 121 -14.65 -14.57 0.33
N PRO A 122 -14.49 -13.84 1.45
CA PRO A 122 -13.34 -12.97 1.66
C PRO A 122 -12.03 -13.76 1.72
N ILE A 123 -11.01 -13.24 1.04
CA ILE A 123 -9.65 -13.79 1.06
C ILE A 123 -8.87 -13.18 2.23
N ASP A 124 -8.29 -14.07 3.05
CA ASP A 124 -7.42 -13.70 4.16
C ASP A 124 -5.98 -13.50 3.66
N MET A 125 -5.58 -12.24 3.45
CA MET A 125 -4.25 -11.92 2.92
C MET A 125 -3.13 -12.14 3.94
N SER A 126 -3.44 -12.30 5.23
CA SER A 126 -2.42 -12.63 6.25
C SER A 126 -1.82 -14.02 6.07
N LYS A 127 -2.49 -14.90 5.29
CA LYS A 127 -1.95 -16.21 4.91
C LYS A 127 -0.90 -16.15 3.80
N VAL A 128 -0.82 -15.02 3.10
CA VAL A 128 0.10 -14.81 1.97
C VAL A 128 1.19 -13.82 2.37
N PHE A 129 0.80 -12.71 2.99
CA PHE A 129 1.71 -11.64 3.35
C PHE A 129 2.05 -11.69 4.83
N THR A 130 3.32 -11.52 5.13
CA THR A 130 3.82 -11.35 6.50
C THR A 130 4.79 -10.18 6.52
N PRO A 131 4.78 -9.34 7.57
CA PRO A 131 5.76 -8.28 7.73
C PRO A 131 7.19 -8.76 7.52
N LEU A 132 7.94 -8.02 6.72
CA LEU A 132 9.37 -8.24 6.61
C LEU A 132 10.05 -7.80 7.90
N THR A 133 10.64 -8.75 8.62
CA THR A 133 11.49 -8.43 9.75
C THR A 133 12.90 -8.13 9.25
N GLN A 134 13.50 -7.01 9.65
CA GLN A 134 14.94 -6.79 9.53
C GLN A 134 15.68 -7.84 10.38
N LYS A 135 15.91 -9.03 9.84
CA LYS A 135 17.11 -9.78 10.23
C LYS A 135 18.16 -9.40 9.21
N LEU A 136 18.89 -8.33 9.50
CA LEU A 136 20.21 -8.10 8.91
C LEU A 136 20.98 -9.43 9.04
N PRO A 137 21.54 -9.98 7.94
CA PRO A 137 22.47 -11.10 8.04
C PRO A 137 23.58 -10.70 9.02
N LYS A 138 23.84 -11.55 10.01
CA LYS A 138 24.87 -11.33 11.05
C LYS A 138 26.31 -11.33 10.49
N ASP A 139 26.50 -11.47 9.19
CA ASP A 139 27.79 -11.77 8.57
C ASP A 139 28.35 -10.61 7.71
N LEU A 140 27.93 -9.37 7.96
CA LEU A 140 28.53 -8.17 7.37
C LEU A 140 28.92 -7.13 8.42
N SER A 141 29.49 -7.59 9.53
CA SER A 141 30.42 -6.78 10.31
C SER A 141 31.83 -7.11 9.82
N VAL A 142 32.40 -6.19 9.03
CA VAL A 142 33.83 -6.16 8.65
C VAL A 142 34.69 -6.01 9.89
#